data_AF-A0A3D3MUW6-F1
#
_entry.id   AF-A0A3D3MUW6-F1
#
_cell.length_a   1.000
_cell.length_b   1.000
_cell.length_c   1.000
_cell.angle_alpha   90.00
_cell.angle_beta   90.00
_cell.angle_gamma   90.00
#
_symmetry.space_group_name_H-M   'P 1'
#
loop_
_entity.id
_entity.type
_entity.pdbx_description
1 polymer ?
#
loop_
_entity_poly.entity_id
_entity_poly.type
_entity_poly.pdbx_seq_one_letter_code
_entity_poly.pdbx_strand_id
1 'polypeptide(L)'
;MATEQTNQISQLQEEVAQLRATLQEVLARVKDIQIYQWHGNDHWLSVEDLCEYIPSHPAKQTVYGWLCRYDIPAYRIPGMNKNLMFLQSEIDEWLLKNRVKTSKSLDGKP
;
A
#
# COMPACT_ATOMS: atom_id res chain seq x y z
N MET A 1 20.71 50.73 4.57
CA MET A 1 19.44 50.16 4.06
C MET A 1 19.67 48.91 3.22
N ALA A 2 20.55 48.93 2.21
CA ALA A 2 20.82 47.74 1.38
C ALA A 2 21.36 46.52 2.17
N THR A 3 22.30 46.74 3.10
CA THR A 3 22.94 45.67 3.89
C THR A 3 22.00 44.91 4.82
N GLU A 4 21.02 45.61 5.40
CA GLU A 4 20.01 45.01 6.30
C GLU A 4 19.09 44.06 5.54
N GLN A 5 18.68 44.46 4.34
CA GLN A 5 17.85 43.63 3.47
C GLN A 5 18.62 42.40 2.96
N THR A 6 19.89 42.55 2.59
CA THR A 6 20.70 41.40 2.16
C THR A 6 20.92 40.40 3.29
N ASN A 7 21.06 40.86 4.53
CA ASN A 7 21.18 40.00 5.70
C ASN A 7 19.87 39.26 5.99
N GLN A 8 18.72 39.93 5.91
CA GLN A 8 17.41 39.28 6.07
C GLN A 8 17.15 38.22 5.00
N ILE A 9 17.50 38.50 3.74
CA ILE A 9 17.35 37.53 2.64
C ILE A 9 18.23 36.31 2.88
N SER A 10 19.48 36.52 3.28
CA SER A 10 20.41 35.42 3.60
C SER A 10 19.90 34.54 4.74
N GLN A 11 19.35 35.17 5.79
CA GLN A 11 18.77 34.46 6.93
C GLN A 11 17.55 33.62 6.53
N LEU A 12 16.64 34.18 5.73
CA LEU A 12 15.47 33.44 5.25
C LEU A 12 15.87 32.27 4.33
N GLN A 13 16.91 32.42 3.51
CA GLN A 13 17.43 31.33 2.68
C GLN A 13 17.97 30.16 3.52
N GLU A 14 18.66 30.47 4.61
CA GLU A 14 19.17 29.48 5.56
C GLU A 14 18.02 28.74 6.27
N GLU A 15 17.01 29.47 6.76
CA GLU A 15 15.84 28.87 7.42
C GLU A 15 15.05 27.96 6.45
N VAL A 16 14.88 28.37 5.19
CA VAL A 16 14.23 27.54 4.15
C VAL A 16 15.05 26.28 3.85
N ALA A 17 16.39 26.39 3.83
CA ALA A 17 17.26 25.24 3.62
C ALA A 17 17.14 24.22 4.76
N GLN A 18 17.09 24.70 6.00
CA GLN A 18 16.89 23.86 7.19
C GLN A 18 15.52 23.19 7.17
N LEU A 19 14.44 23.94 6.88
CA LEU A 19 13.10 23.39 6.74
C LEU A 19 13.04 22.29 5.67
N ARG A 20 13.68 22.51 4.51
CA ARG A 20 13.73 21.51 3.44
C ARG A 20 14.45 20.24 3.89
N ALA A 21 15.57 20.37 4.60
CA ALA A 21 16.30 19.23 5.13
C ALA A 21 15.46 18.44 6.14
N THR A 22 14.81 19.12 7.09
CA THR A 22 13.93 18.48 8.07
C THR A 22 12.74 17.78 7.39
N LEU A 23 12.12 18.41 6.38
CA LEU A 23 11.04 17.80 5.61
C LEU A 23 11.50 16.55 4.87
N GLN A 24 12.69 16.56 4.26
CA GLN A 24 13.24 15.38 3.60
C GLN A 24 13.47 14.22 4.59
N GLU A 25 13.95 14.53 5.79
CA GLU A 25 14.19 13.52 6.83
C GLU A 25 12.87 12.96 7.41
N VAL A 26 11.87 13.81 7.64
CA VAL A 26 10.52 13.38 8.03
C VAL A 26 9.90 12.51 6.94
N LEU A 27 10.01 12.91 5.67
CA LEU A 27 9.50 12.12 4.54
C LEU A 27 10.20 10.77 4.42
N ALA A 28 11.50 10.69 4.67
CA ALA A 28 12.24 9.42 4.69
C ALA A 28 11.71 8.51 5.81
N ARG A 29 11.58 9.03 7.03
CA ARG A 29 11.01 8.27 8.17
C ARG A 29 9.58 7.82 7.93
N VAL A 30 8.74 8.66 7.32
CA VAL A 30 7.36 8.28 6.96
C VAL A 30 7.34 7.16 5.94
N LYS A 31 8.23 7.17 4.93
CA LYS A 31 8.36 6.05 3.98
C LYS A 31 8.76 4.76 4.68
N ASP A 32 9.72 4.82 5.61
CA ASP A 32 10.14 3.66 6.39
C ASP A 32 8.97 3.14 7.22
N ILE A 33 8.25 4.02 7.94
CA ILE A 33 7.05 3.65 8.71
C ILE A 33 5.98 3.02 7.81
N GLN A 34 5.75 3.57 6.61
CA GLN A 34 4.76 3.03 5.68
C GLN A 34 5.16 1.65 5.14
N ILE A 35 6.45 1.39 4.97
CA ILE A 35 7.01 0.08 4.61
C ILE A 35 6.89 -0.89 5.81
N TYR A 36 7.23 -0.45 7.03
CA TYR A 36 7.16 -1.31 8.23
C TYR A 36 5.73 -1.55 8.74
N GLN A 37 4.78 -0.63 8.52
CA GLN A 37 3.36 -0.84 8.80
C GLN A 37 2.71 -1.87 7.87
N TRP A 38 3.29 -2.09 6.68
CA TRP A 38 2.81 -3.07 5.69
C TRP A 38 3.44 -4.47 5.81
N HIS A 39 4.50 -4.63 6.61
CA HIS A 39 5.20 -5.92 6.76
C HIS A 39 5.29 -6.42 8.21
N GLY A 40 4.77 -5.68 9.19
CA GLY A 40 4.96 -5.99 10.61
C GLY A 40 4.08 -7.10 11.19
N ASN A 41 3.09 -7.61 10.44
CA ASN A 41 2.18 -8.63 10.95
C ASN A 41 1.58 -9.41 9.76
N ASP A 42 2.37 -10.33 9.21
CA ASP A 42 1.95 -11.27 8.16
C ASP A 42 0.87 -12.21 8.75
N HIS A 43 -0.36 -11.70 8.80
CA HIS A 43 -1.51 -12.47 9.23
C HIS A 43 -1.93 -13.41 8.12
N TRP A 44 -2.07 -14.68 8.49
CA TRP A 44 -2.70 -15.68 7.66
C TRP A 44 -4.22 -15.51 7.77
N LEU A 45 -4.86 -15.26 6.63
CA LEU A 45 -6.31 -15.18 6.51
C LEU A 45 -6.85 -16.54 6.04
N SER A 46 -7.97 -16.98 6.63
CA SER A 46 -8.77 -18.07 6.07
C SER A 46 -9.60 -17.58 4.86
N VAL A 47 -10.32 -18.49 4.19
CA VAL A 47 -11.25 -18.11 3.10
C VAL A 47 -12.34 -17.18 3.64
N GLU A 48 -12.84 -17.45 4.84
CA GLU A 48 -13.84 -16.62 5.52
C GLU A 48 -13.30 -15.23 5.81
N ASP A 49 -12.13 -15.14 6.46
CA ASP A 49 -11.50 -13.86 6.80
C ASP A 49 -11.18 -13.06 5.53
N LEU A 50 -10.75 -13.74 4.46
CA LEU A 50 -10.49 -13.11 3.17
C LEU A 50 -11.75 -12.47 2.55
N CYS A 51 -12.91 -13.12 2.69
CA CYS A 51 -14.18 -12.57 2.20
C CYS A 51 -14.55 -11.29 2.95
N GLU A 52 -14.29 -11.23 4.26
CA GLU A 52 -14.52 -10.02 5.06
C GLU A 52 -13.46 -8.94 4.78
N TYR A 53 -12.22 -9.35 4.53
CA TYR A 53 -11.09 -8.47 4.30
C TYR A 53 -11.19 -7.68 2.98
N ILE A 54 -11.66 -8.32 1.92
CA ILE A 54 -11.79 -7.67 0.61
C ILE A 54 -12.99 -6.71 0.63
N PRO A 55 -12.82 -5.41 0.26
CA PRO A 55 -13.89 -4.41 0.36
C PRO A 55 -15.18 -4.69 -0.43
N SER A 56 -15.09 -5.50 -1.49
CA SER A 56 -16.26 -5.91 -2.28
C SER A 56 -17.03 -7.08 -1.66
N HIS A 57 -16.54 -7.61 -0.53
CA HIS A 57 -17.09 -8.77 0.18
C HIS A 57 -17.46 -9.94 -0.74
N PRO A 58 -16.48 -10.49 -1.49
CA PRO A 58 -16.76 -11.55 -2.45
C PRO A 58 -17.29 -12.80 -1.73
N ALA A 59 -18.21 -13.53 -2.39
CA ALA A 59 -18.64 -14.82 -1.88
C ALA A 59 -17.51 -15.86 -1.98
N LYS A 60 -17.51 -16.88 -1.11
CA LYS A 60 -16.53 -17.98 -1.13
C LYS A 60 -16.39 -18.61 -2.52
N GLN A 61 -17.50 -18.76 -3.25
CA GLN A 61 -17.49 -19.28 -4.62
C GLN A 61 -16.65 -18.43 -5.58
N THR A 62 -16.69 -17.10 -5.44
CA THR A 62 -15.88 -16.17 -6.23
C THR A 62 -14.40 -16.33 -5.88
N VAL A 63 -14.06 -16.46 -4.59
CA VAL A 63 -12.69 -16.74 -4.13
C VAL A 63 -12.17 -18.06 -4.70
N TYR A 64 -12.96 -19.12 -4.64
CA TYR A 64 -12.60 -20.39 -5.28
C TYR A 64 -12.46 -20.28 -6.80
N GLY A 65 -13.26 -19.43 -7.45
CA GLY A 65 -13.08 -19.11 -8.87
C GLY A 65 -11.71 -18.47 -9.16
N TRP A 66 -11.25 -17.55 -8.32
CA TRP A 66 -9.91 -16.96 -8.44
C TRP A 66 -8.81 -17.98 -8.17
N LEU A 67 -8.98 -18.86 -7.18
CA LEU A 67 -8.03 -19.94 -6.88
C LEU A 67 -7.87 -20.89 -8.06
N CYS A 68 -8.98 -21.31 -8.70
CA CYS A 68 -8.93 -22.19 -9.87
C CYS A 68 -8.19 -21.56 -11.07
N ARG A 69 -8.23 -20.24 -11.20
CA ARG A 69 -7.53 -19.49 -12.24
C ARG A 69 -6.11 -19.07 -11.84
N TYR A 70 -5.67 -19.40 -10.63
CA TYR A 70 -4.41 -18.93 -10.05
C TYR A 70 -4.28 -17.40 -10.06
N ASP A 71 -5.41 -16.69 -10.00
CA ASP A 71 -5.42 -15.23 -10.04
C ASP A 71 -4.99 -14.64 -8.70
N ILE A 72 -5.28 -15.33 -7.60
CA ILE A 72 -5.05 -14.87 -6.22
C ILE A 72 -3.97 -15.73 -5.54
N PRO A 73 -3.00 -15.12 -4.83
CA PRO A 73 -1.98 -15.85 -4.09
C PRO A 73 -2.59 -16.67 -2.94
N ALA A 74 -2.23 -17.95 -2.83
CA ALA A 74 -2.73 -18.83 -1.78
C ALA A 74 -1.72 -19.91 -1.44
N TYR A 75 -1.68 -20.28 -0.16
CA TYR A 75 -0.72 -21.24 0.39
C TYR A 75 -1.41 -22.38 1.10
N ARG A 76 -0.74 -23.53 1.07
CA ARG A 76 -1.07 -24.67 1.91
C ARG A 76 -0.06 -24.73 3.04
N ILE A 77 -0.51 -24.52 4.27
CA ILE A 77 0.35 -24.60 5.45
C ILE A 77 0.50 -26.08 5.85
N PRO A 78 1.73 -26.63 5.90
CA PRO A 78 1.96 -27.99 6.38
C PRO A 78 1.51 -28.15 7.83
N GLY A 79 0.76 -29.21 8.15
CA GLY A 79 0.32 -29.51 9.52
C GLY A 79 -0.99 -28.84 9.95
N MET A 80 -1.44 -27.81 9.25
CA MET A 80 -2.84 -27.39 9.31
C MET A 80 -3.65 -28.29 8.36
N ASN A 81 -4.91 -28.59 8.69
CA ASN A 81 -5.79 -29.38 7.81
C ASN A 81 -5.89 -28.74 6.41
N LYS A 82 -6.48 -29.44 5.42
CA LYS A 82 -6.52 -29.12 3.96
C LYS A 82 -6.96 -27.71 3.54
N ASN A 83 -7.15 -26.78 4.47
CA ASN A 83 -7.54 -25.41 4.23
C ASN A 83 -6.41 -24.62 3.59
N LEU A 84 -6.78 -23.81 2.61
CA LEU A 84 -5.91 -22.81 2.00
C LEU A 84 -5.88 -21.59 2.91
N MET A 85 -4.70 -20.98 3.01
CA MET A 85 -4.48 -19.74 3.74
C MET A 85 -3.92 -18.67 2.80
N PHE A 86 -4.21 -17.43 3.13
CA PHE A 86 -3.85 -16.27 2.33
C PHE A 86 -3.00 -15.34 3.17
N LEU A 87 -1.87 -14.89 2.63
CA LEU A 87 -1.05 -13.91 3.32
C LEU A 87 -1.66 -12.53 3.10
N GLN A 88 -2.03 -11.84 4.17
CA GLN A 88 -2.71 -10.54 4.06
C GLN A 88 -1.91 -9.54 3.18
N SER A 89 -0.59 -9.49 3.34
CA SER A 89 0.31 -8.63 2.56
C SER A 89 0.26 -8.92 1.05
N GLU A 90 0.19 -10.18 0.65
CA GLU A 90 0.07 -10.55 -0.76
C GLU A 90 -1.31 -10.25 -1.34
N ILE A 91 -2.36 -10.38 -0.50
CA ILE A 91 -3.70 -9.96 -0.89
C ILE A 91 -3.74 -8.44 -1.10
N ASP A 92 -3.06 -7.66 -0.26
CA ASP A 92 -2.96 -6.21 -0.42
C ASP A 92 -2.24 -5.82 -1.72
N GLU A 93 -1.11 -6.48 -2.02
CA GLU A 93 -0.42 -6.29 -3.30
C GLU A 93 -1.31 -6.67 -4.49
N TRP A 94 -2.02 -7.79 -4.37
CA TRP A 94 -2.93 -8.26 -5.41
C TRP A 94 -4.08 -7.28 -5.63
N LEU A 95 -4.68 -6.74 -4.57
CA LEU A 95 -5.71 -5.71 -4.64
C LEU A 95 -5.18 -4.46 -5.32
N LEU A 96 -3.97 -4.00 -4.98
CA LEU A 96 -3.35 -2.83 -5.61
C LEU A 96 -3.13 -3.04 -7.11
N LYS A 97 -2.60 -4.21 -7.51
CA LYS A 97 -2.37 -4.59 -8.92
C LYS A 97 -3.68 -4.64 -9.71
N ASN A 98 -4.78 -5.11 -9.11
CA ASN A 98 -6.07 -5.21 -9.80
C ASN A 98 -6.88 -3.90 -9.77
N ARG A 99 -6.69 -3.02 -8.78
CA ARG A 99 -7.26 -1.65 -8.83
C ARG A 99 -6.75 -0.85 -10.02
N VAL A 100 -5.47 -1.03 -10.38
CA VAL A 100 -4.85 -0.38 -11.56
C VAL A 100 -5.49 -0.86 -12.87
N LYS A 101 -6.09 -2.06 -12.91
CA LYS A 101 -6.79 -2.56 -14.12
C LYS A 101 -8.17 -1.93 -14.33
N THR A 102 -8.77 -1.32 -13.30
CA THR A 102 -10.10 -0.67 -13.39
C THR A 102 -10.05 0.79 -13.84
N SER A 103 -8.88 1.43 -13.95
CA SER A 103 -8.78 2.84 -14.38
C SER A 103 -8.62 3.05 -15.89
N LYS A 104 -8.84 2.03 -16.72
CA LYS A 104 -8.89 2.18 -18.19
C LYS A 104 -10.33 2.06 -18.70
N SER A 105 -10.81 3.15 -19.30
CA SER A 105 -12.16 3.42 -19.85
C SER A 105 -13.03 4.17 -18.81
N LEU A 106 -13.36 5.45 -18.97
CA LEU A 106 -14.12 6.03 -20.09
C LEU A 106 -13.73 7.51 -20.32
N ASP A 107 -12.82 7.79 -21.24
CA ASP A 107 -12.70 9.10 -21.88
C ASP A 107 -12.72 8.88 -23.39
N GLY A 108 -13.77 9.35 -24.04
CA GLY A 108 -13.93 9.23 -25.48
C GLY A 108 -15.38 9.04 -25.89
N LYS A 109 -16.22 10.05 -25.64
CA LYS A 109 -17.45 10.21 -26.42
C LYS A 109 -17.20 11.30 -27.47
N PRO A 110 -17.38 11.02 -28.77
CA PRO A 110 -17.40 12.06 -29.80
C PRO A 110 -18.66 12.93 -29.68
#